data_AF-A0A8D9DWK8-F1
#
_entry.id   AF-A0A8D9DWK8-F1
#
_cell.length_a   1.000
_cell.length_b   1.000
_cell.length_c   1.000
_cell.angle_alpha   90.00
_cell.angle_beta   90.00
_cell.angle_gamma   90.00
#
_symmetry.space_group_name_H-M   'P 1'
#
loop_
_entity.id
_entity.type
_entity.pdbx_description
1 polymer ?
#
loop_
_entity_poly.entity_id
_entity_poly.type
_entity_poly.pdbx_seq_one_letter_code
_entity_poly.pdbx_strand_id
1 'polypeptide(L)'
;MLPELAKDYSNYMKINVAQEISPIQDVVDDLLTRLEETESIIAMIHLEQEQEDILPDLIQCNENLKRMEVKVDKITAFLAHVARDVNMLQTKVINAELDFPVQTNEGSLSSLFNKLIKSTDSSVTNTPRSTLLPYEAPEIFRTSEFFPPVSQPSEGESSKPESESATKTSDSTADSKKTDG
;
A
#
# COMPACT_ATOMS: atom_id res chain seq x y z
N MET A 1 -72.92 36.96 -55.10
CA MET A 1 -72.14 38.16 -54.77
C MET A 1 -72.29 38.59 -53.30
N LEU A 2 -73.18 39.51 -52.92
CA LEU A 2 -73.25 39.99 -51.51
C LEU A 2 -73.62 38.93 -50.44
N PRO A 3 -74.64 38.06 -50.65
CA PRO A 3 -75.00 37.04 -49.66
C PRO A 3 -73.96 35.93 -49.54
N GLU A 4 -73.20 35.70 -50.60
CA GLU A 4 -72.11 34.73 -50.67
C GLU A 4 -70.88 35.25 -49.92
N LEU A 5 -70.55 36.53 -50.11
CA LEU A 5 -69.49 37.21 -49.35
C LEU A 5 -69.82 37.25 -47.84
N ALA A 6 -71.07 37.55 -47.49
CA ALA A 6 -71.52 37.54 -46.10
C ALA A 6 -71.46 36.13 -45.47
N LYS A 7 -71.75 35.09 -46.26
CA LYS A 7 -71.64 33.69 -45.83
C LYS A 7 -70.18 33.30 -45.59
N ASP A 8 -69.28 33.67 -46.49
CA ASP A 8 -67.84 33.39 -46.36
C ASP A 8 -67.24 34.09 -45.14
N TYR A 9 -67.55 35.37 -44.92
CA TYR A 9 -67.13 36.10 -43.73
C TYR A 9 -67.71 35.53 -42.43
N SER A 10 -68.96 35.04 -42.43
CA SER A 10 -69.55 34.40 -41.26
C SER A 10 -68.90 33.07 -40.89
N ASN A 11 -68.26 32.40 -41.85
CA ASN A 11 -67.55 31.14 -41.61
C ASN A 11 -66.18 31.37 -40.97
N TYR A 12 -65.52 32.51 -41.21
CA TYR A 12 -64.29 32.89 -40.50
C TYR A 12 -64.49 33.05 -38.98
N MET A 13 -65.69 33.42 -38.52
CA MET A 13 -65.99 33.48 -37.09
C MET A 13 -66.38 32.13 -36.47
N LYS A 14 -66.52 31.07 -37.28
CA LYS A 14 -66.83 29.70 -36.82
C LYS A 14 -65.58 28.84 -36.71
N ILE A 15 -64.49 29.42 -36.21
CA ILE A 15 -63.29 28.66 -35.88
C ILE A 15 -63.59 27.83 -34.65
N ASN A 16 -63.50 26.51 -34.80
CA ASN A 16 -63.67 25.58 -33.70
C ASN A 16 -62.35 25.44 -32.95
N VAL A 17 -62.12 26.33 -31.98
CA VAL A 17 -60.90 26.35 -31.14
C VAL A 17 -60.67 24.99 -30.44
N ALA A 18 -61.74 24.27 -30.09
CA ALA A 18 -61.61 22.94 -29.50
C ALA A 18 -61.03 21.91 -30.47
N GLN A 19 -61.27 22.08 -31.78
CA GLN A 19 -60.71 21.22 -32.81
C GLN A 19 -59.22 21.52 -33.07
N GLU A 20 -58.79 22.77 -32.89
CA GLU A 20 -57.38 23.15 -33.01
C GLU A 20 -56.56 22.84 -31.75
N ILE A 21 -57.18 22.79 -30.56
CA ILE A 21 -56.47 22.51 -29.30
C ILE A 21 -56.26 21.02 -29.03
N SER A 22 -57.13 20.15 -29.56
CA SER A 22 -57.02 18.69 -29.45
C SER A 22 -55.65 18.13 -29.87
N PRO A 23 -55.12 18.45 -31.08
CA PRO A 23 -53.80 17.94 -31.47
C PRO A 23 -52.66 18.47 -30.59
N ILE A 24 -52.83 19.65 -29.98
CA ILE A 24 -51.85 20.19 -29.03
C ILE A 24 -51.88 19.37 -27.73
N GLN A 25 -53.06 18.99 -27.25
CA GLN A 25 -53.21 18.12 -26.08
C GLN A 25 -52.58 16.74 -26.34
N ASP A 26 -52.82 16.15 -27.52
CA ASP A 26 -52.21 14.86 -27.89
C ASP A 26 -50.67 14.92 -27.89
N VAL A 27 -50.10 16.03 -28.37
CA VAL A 27 -48.64 16.25 -28.36
C VAL A 27 -48.10 16.45 -26.94
N VAL A 28 -48.85 17.14 -26.08
CA VAL A 28 -48.48 17.34 -24.67
C VAL A 28 -48.49 16.02 -23.92
N ASP A 29 -49.49 15.17 -24.15
CA ASP A 29 -49.60 13.86 -23.51
C ASP A 29 -48.47 12.91 -23.97
N ASP A 30 -48.09 12.94 -25.25
CA ASP A 30 -46.93 12.20 -25.77
C ASP A 30 -45.62 12.70 -25.14
N LEU A 31 -45.44 14.02 -25.01
CA LEU A 31 -44.28 14.61 -24.36
C LEU A 31 -44.20 14.26 -22.86
N LEU A 32 -45.32 14.25 -22.15
CA LEU A 32 -45.39 13.84 -20.75
C LEU A 32 -45.01 12.36 -20.60
N THR A 33 -45.52 11.49 -21.47
CA THR A 33 -45.19 10.06 -21.48
C THR A 33 -43.69 9.84 -21.72
N ARG A 34 -43.12 10.55 -22.71
CA ARG A 34 -41.67 10.48 -22.99
C ARG A 34 -40.83 11.04 -21.85
N LEU A 35 -41.29 12.07 -21.14
CA LEU A 35 -40.59 12.62 -19.98
C LEU A 35 -40.52 11.57 -18.87
N GLU A 36 -41.64 10.90 -18.57
CA GLU A 36 -41.71 9.84 -17.55
C GLU A 36 -40.81 8.65 -17.90
N GLU A 37 -40.75 8.26 -19.18
CA GLU A 37 -39.81 7.24 -19.66
C GLU A 37 -38.35 7.69 -19.47
N THR A 38 -38.01 8.94 -19.82
CA THR A 38 -36.64 9.44 -19.62
C THR A 38 -36.24 9.54 -18.15
N GLU A 39 -37.16 9.93 -17.27
CA GLU A 39 -36.92 9.95 -15.83
C GLU A 39 -36.66 8.55 -15.28
N SER A 40 -37.45 7.56 -15.73
CA SER A 40 -37.26 6.15 -15.37
C SER A 40 -35.90 5.60 -15.82
N ILE A 41 -35.46 5.94 -17.04
CA ILE A 41 -34.13 5.53 -17.54
C ILE A 41 -33.01 6.18 -16.70
N ILE A 42 -33.14 7.46 -16.36
CA ILE A 42 -32.17 8.16 -15.50
C ILE A 42 -32.11 7.51 -14.12
N ALA A 43 -33.27 7.17 -13.53
CA ALA A 43 -33.32 6.49 -12.24
C ALA A 43 -32.66 5.10 -12.28
N MET A 44 -32.83 4.34 -13.37
CA MET A 44 -32.15 3.06 -13.56
C MET A 44 -30.62 3.21 -13.67
N ILE A 45 -30.14 4.21 -14.40
CA ILE A 45 -28.69 4.49 -14.51
C ILE A 45 -28.10 4.85 -13.14
N HIS A 46 -28.80 5.68 -12.36
CA HIS A 46 -28.35 6.02 -11.00
C HIS A 46 -28.30 4.81 -10.08
N LEU A 47 -29.26 3.89 -10.17
CA LEU A 47 -29.25 2.64 -9.39
C LEU A 47 -28.10 1.72 -9.81
N GLU A 48 -27.77 1.68 -11.10
CA GLU A 48 -26.62 0.92 -11.62
C GLU A 48 -25.29 1.55 -11.17
N GLN A 49 -25.20 2.89 -11.13
CA GLN A 49 -24.04 3.61 -10.60
C GLN A 49 -23.86 3.50 -9.08
N GLU A 50 -24.94 3.46 -8.29
CA GLU A 50 -24.85 3.17 -6.85
C GLU A 50 -24.29 1.76 -6.59
N GLN A 51 -24.38 0.85 -7.56
CA GLN A 51 -23.73 -0.47 -7.52
C GLN A 51 -22.25 -0.42 -7.93
N GLU A 52 -21.79 0.66 -8.55
CA GLU A 52 -20.42 0.88 -9.06
C GLU A 52 -19.49 1.66 -8.09
N ASP A 53 -19.78 1.71 -6.79
CA ASP A 53 -18.79 2.08 -5.75
C ASP A 53 -17.63 1.06 -5.62
N ILE A 54 -17.35 0.30 -6.69
CA ILE A 54 -16.22 -0.60 -6.87
C ILE A 54 -14.90 0.18 -6.87
N LEU A 55 -14.91 1.44 -7.30
CA LEU A 55 -13.69 2.25 -7.42
C LEU A 55 -13.05 2.56 -6.04
N PRO A 56 -13.77 3.08 -5.02
CA PRO A 56 -13.20 3.25 -3.68
C PRO A 56 -12.78 1.91 -3.05
N ASP A 57 -13.57 0.85 -3.24
CA ASP A 57 -13.25 -0.49 -2.75
C ASP A 57 -11.96 -1.06 -3.40
N LEU A 58 -11.78 -0.82 -4.70
CA LEU A 58 -10.58 -1.22 -5.43
C LEU A 58 -9.35 -0.44 -4.96
N ILE A 59 -9.51 0.86 -4.68
CA ILE A 59 -8.44 1.69 -4.11
C ILE A 59 -8.04 1.14 -2.74
N GLN A 60 -9.01 0.84 -1.86
CA GLN A 60 -8.76 0.27 -0.55
C GLN A 60 -8.09 -1.11 -0.63
N CYS A 61 -8.52 -1.94 -1.59
CA CYS A 61 -7.91 -3.24 -1.87
C CYS A 61 -6.44 -3.09 -2.31
N ASN A 62 -6.14 -2.13 -3.19
CA ASN A 62 -4.78 -1.83 -3.63
C ASN A 62 -3.87 -1.41 -2.46
N GLU A 63 -4.37 -0.57 -1.56
CA GLU A 63 -3.63 -0.17 -0.35
C GLU A 63 -3.36 -1.36 0.59
N ASN A 64 -4.34 -2.24 0.76
CA ASN A 64 -4.18 -3.48 1.55
C ASN A 64 -3.12 -4.40 0.93
N LEU A 65 -3.12 -4.53 -0.39
CA LEU A 65 -2.12 -5.32 -1.12
C LEU A 65 -0.72 -4.77 -0.90
N LYS A 66 -0.52 -3.45 -1.06
CA LYS A 66 0.77 -2.78 -0.80
C LYS A 66 1.25 -2.98 0.64
N ARG A 67 0.34 -2.90 1.63
CA ARG A 67 0.68 -3.18 3.03
C ARG A 67 1.13 -4.63 3.24
N MET A 68 0.53 -5.57 2.51
CA MET A 68 0.89 -6.99 2.59
C MET A 68 2.24 -7.27 1.93
N GLU A 69 2.51 -6.65 0.78
CA GLU A 69 3.81 -6.71 0.09
C GLU A 69 4.95 -6.27 1.01
N VAL A 70 4.80 -5.12 1.69
CA VAL A 70 5.80 -4.64 2.66
C VAL A 70 6.02 -5.64 3.81
N LYS A 71 4.97 -6.34 4.26
CA LYS A 71 5.11 -7.38 5.30
C LYS A 71 5.85 -8.60 4.76
N VAL A 72 5.55 -9.02 3.54
CA VAL A 72 6.22 -10.14 2.87
C VAL A 72 7.70 -9.82 2.66
N ASP A 73 8.03 -8.59 2.24
CA ASP A 73 9.43 -8.16 2.07
C ASP A 73 10.20 -8.20 3.39
N LYS A 74 9.59 -7.71 4.48
CA LYS A 74 10.20 -7.77 5.82
C LYS A 74 10.46 -9.21 6.26
N ILE A 75 9.50 -10.11 6.05
CA ILE A 75 9.67 -11.53 6.37
C ILE A 75 10.77 -12.15 5.51
N THR A 76 10.81 -11.83 4.22
CA THR A 76 11.83 -12.33 3.30
C THR A 76 13.23 -11.87 3.69
N ALA A 77 13.38 -10.58 4.05
CA ALA A 77 14.63 -10.03 4.54
C ALA A 77 15.07 -10.71 5.86
N PHE A 78 14.13 -10.94 6.77
CA PHE A 78 14.40 -11.65 8.02
C PHE A 78 14.84 -13.11 7.76
N LEU A 79 14.14 -13.85 6.90
CA LEU A 79 14.53 -15.21 6.53
C LEU A 79 15.92 -15.25 5.90
N ALA A 80 16.25 -14.28 5.04
CA ALA A 80 17.57 -14.18 4.43
C ALA A 80 18.67 -13.93 5.48
N HIS A 81 18.37 -13.13 6.52
CA HIS A 81 19.28 -12.91 7.64
C HIS A 81 19.50 -14.18 8.46
N VAL A 82 18.41 -14.86 8.86
CA VAL A 82 18.48 -16.13 9.59
C VAL A 82 19.25 -17.18 8.79
N ALA A 83 19.01 -17.31 7.48
CA ALA A 83 19.74 -18.23 6.63
C ALA A 83 21.25 -17.95 6.64
N ARG A 84 21.65 -16.67 6.59
CA ARG A 84 23.06 -16.27 6.69
C ARG A 84 23.67 -16.68 8.03
N ASP A 85 22.99 -16.38 9.13
CA ASP A 85 23.51 -16.65 10.48
C ASP A 85 23.65 -18.14 10.74
N VAL A 86 22.67 -18.94 10.29
CA VAL A 86 22.73 -20.39 10.42
C VAL A 86 23.85 -20.98 9.55
N ASN A 87 24.05 -20.48 8.33
CA ASN A 87 25.18 -20.90 7.48
C ASN A 87 26.54 -20.54 8.10
N MET A 88 26.66 -19.35 8.70
CA MET A 88 27.86 -18.94 9.43
C MET A 88 28.10 -19.86 10.63
N LEU A 89 27.06 -20.15 11.41
CA LEU A 89 27.15 -21.06 12.55
C LEU A 89 27.56 -22.47 12.10
N GLN A 90 26.97 -22.99 11.03
CA GLN A 90 27.32 -24.29 10.45
C GLN A 90 28.79 -24.35 10.07
N THR A 91 29.32 -23.30 9.44
CA THR A 91 30.76 -23.22 9.07
C THR A 91 31.64 -23.19 10.31
N LYS A 92 31.29 -22.41 11.34
CA LYS A 92 32.03 -22.39 12.62
C LYS A 92 32.01 -23.75 13.32
N VAL A 93 30.88 -24.45 13.31
CA VAL A 93 30.75 -25.80 13.89
C VAL A 93 31.60 -26.82 13.12
N ILE A 94 31.56 -26.80 11.78
CA ILE A 94 32.40 -27.68 10.96
C ILE A 94 33.89 -27.44 11.24
N ASN A 95 34.32 -26.18 11.31
CA ASN A 95 35.71 -25.85 11.61
C ASN A 95 36.12 -26.31 13.01
N ALA A 96 35.26 -26.12 14.02
CA ALA A 96 35.53 -26.58 15.37
C ALA A 96 35.57 -28.11 15.50
N GLU A 97 34.70 -28.84 14.80
CA GLU A 97 34.75 -30.31 14.71
C GLU A 97 36.03 -30.80 14.02
N LEU A 98 36.54 -30.05 13.04
CA LEU A 98 37.80 -30.35 12.35
C LEU A 98 39.03 -30.07 13.23
N ASP A 99 38.99 -29.01 14.04
CA ASP A 99 40.06 -28.62 14.97
C ASP A 99 40.14 -29.53 16.21
N PHE A 100 39.02 -30.14 16.60
CA PHE A 100 38.94 -31.11 17.70
C PHE A 100 38.39 -32.46 17.19
N PRO A 101 39.23 -33.32 16.61
CA PRO A 101 38.86 -34.69 16.24
C PRO A 101 38.76 -35.58 17.49
N VAL A 102 37.83 -35.27 18.40
CA VAL A 102 37.51 -36.16 19.53
C VAL A 102 36.57 -37.24 19.00
N GLN A 103 37.04 -38.48 19.10
CA GLN A 103 36.38 -39.70 18.69
C GLN A 103 35.07 -39.95 19.45
N THR A 104 33.98 -39.35 19.02
CA THR A 104 32.64 -39.86 19.33
C THR A 104 31.88 -40.03 18.03
N ASN A 105 31.86 -41.28 17.55
CA ASN A 105 31.07 -41.77 16.41
C ASN A 105 29.54 -41.72 16.65
N GLU A 106 29.07 -40.82 17.52
CA GLU A 106 27.70 -40.73 18.01
C GLU A 106 27.21 -39.28 17.75
N GLY A 107 26.94 -38.97 16.49
CA GLY A 107 26.20 -37.75 16.10
C GLY A 107 27.00 -36.46 16.00
N SER A 108 27.75 -36.28 14.90
CA SER A 108 28.30 -34.96 14.50
C SER A 108 27.17 -33.94 14.39
N LEU A 109 27.33 -32.78 15.02
CA LEU A 109 26.35 -31.69 15.02
C LEU A 109 26.18 -31.15 13.59
N SER A 110 27.24 -31.16 12.78
CA SER A 110 27.17 -30.80 11.36
C SER A 110 26.14 -31.65 10.59
N SER A 111 25.99 -32.94 10.94
CA SER A 111 25.03 -33.84 10.28
C SER A 111 23.56 -33.50 10.57
N LEU A 112 23.28 -32.84 11.69
CA LEU A 112 21.94 -32.36 12.04
C LEU A 112 21.62 -31.06 11.29
N PHE A 113 22.59 -30.15 11.18
CA PHE A 113 22.43 -28.90 10.42
C PHE A 113 22.30 -29.16 8.91
N ASN A 114 23.02 -30.15 8.36
CA ASN A 114 22.92 -30.55 6.96
C ASN A 114 21.53 -31.11 6.57
N LYS A 115 20.74 -31.64 7.53
CA LYS A 115 19.37 -32.09 7.28
C LYS A 115 18.36 -30.94 7.30
N LEU A 116 18.67 -29.87 8.02
CA LEU A 116 17.78 -28.72 8.20
C LEU A 116 17.98 -27.66 7.11
N ILE A 117 19.18 -27.60 6.52
CA ILE A 117 19.54 -26.67 5.46
C ILE A 117 19.94 -27.52 4.25
N LYS A 118 19.13 -27.50 3.18
CA LYS A 118 19.57 -28.01 1.87
C LYS A 118 20.63 -27.06 1.32
N SER A 119 21.84 -27.09 1.87
CA SER A 119 22.96 -26.31 1.33
C SER A 119 23.53 -27.04 0.13
N THR A 120 23.58 -26.33 -1.00
CA THR A 120 24.37 -26.69 -2.18
C THR A 120 25.84 -26.52 -1.83
N ASP A 121 26.63 -27.53 -2.21
CA ASP A 121 28.09 -27.51 -2.40
C ASP A 121 28.96 -26.88 -1.31
N SER A 122 29.23 -27.63 -0.24
CA SER A 122 30.37 -27.38 0.64
C SER A 122 31.64 -28.05 0.09
N SER A 123 32.29 -27.44 -0.92
CA SER A 123 33.67 -27.78 -1.26
C SER A 123 34.61 -27.14 -0.23
N VAL A 124 34.88 -27.87 0.85
CA VAL A 124 35.82 -27.44 1.90
C VAL A 124 37.23 -27.87 1.48
N THR A 125 38.07 -26.90 1.13
CA THR A 125 39.49 -27.09 0.85
C THR A 125 40.26 -27.30 2.17
N ASN A 126 40.80 -28.51 2.34
CA ASN A 126 41.67 -28.87 3.46
C ASN A 126 42.93 -28.00 3.48
N THR A 127 43.08 -27.14 4.49
CA THR A 127 44.37 -26.53 4.83
C THR A 127 44.70 -26.85 6.29
N PRO A 128 45.92 -27.33 6.61
CA PRO A 128 46.29 -27.62 7.98
C PRO A 128 46.82 -26.33 8.63
N ARG A 129 46.22 -25.88 9.73
CA ARG A 129 46.88 -24.86 10.56
C ARG A 129 46.57 -25.00 12.04
N SER A 130 47.54 -25.60 12.73
CA SER A 130 47.74 -25.54 14.17
C SER A 130 47.74 -24.07 14.64
N THR A 131 46.79 -23.71 15.50
CA THR A 131 46.93 -22.91 16.74
C THR A 131 45.52 -22.64 17.27
N LEU A 132 45.23 -23.11 18.49
CA LEU A 132 43.93 -22.94 19.16
C LEU A 132 43.63 -21.45 19.33
N LEU A 133 42.72 -20.91 18.52
CA LEU A 133 42.23 -19.55 18.67
C LEU A 133 41.29 -19.46 19.89
N PRO A 134 41.31 -18.35 20.65
CA PRO A 134 40.34 -18.11 21.72
C PRO A 134 38.90 -18.13 21.20
N TYR A 135 38.01 -18.80 21.93
CA TYR A 135 36.59 -18.89 21.58
C TYR A 135 35.94 -17.50 21.62
N GLU A 136 35.37 -17.07 20.50
CA GLU A 136 34.53 -15.87 20.39
C GLU A 136 33.08 -16.30 20.21
N ALA A 137 32.21 -15.85 21.13
CA ALA A 137 30.78 -16.18 21.09
C ALA A 137 30.14 -15.63 19.80
N PRO A 138 29.33 -16.42 19.07
CA PRO A 138 28.61 -15.92 17.91
C PRO A 138 27.64 -14.81 18.28
N GLU A 139 27.51 -13.82 17.39
CA GLU A 139 26.49 -12.78 17.51
C GLU A 139 25.10 -13.42 17.36
N ILE A 140 24.29 -13.33 18.42
CA ILE A 140 22.94 -13.90 18.47
C ILE A 140 21.97 -12.81 18.03
N PHE A 141 21.34 -12.99 16.86
CA PHE A 141 20.35 -12.03 16.38
C PHE A 141 19.14 -11.98 17.34
N ARG A 142 18.62 -10.78 17.56
CA ARG A 142 17.41 -10.57 18.37
C ARG A 142 16.23 -10.23 17.48
N THR A 143 15.15 -11.01 17.59
CA THR A 143 13.91 -10.77 16.82
C THR A 143 13.28 -9.41 17.12
N SER A 144 13.56 -8.82 18.29
CA SER A 144 13.13 -7.47 18.68
C SER A 144 13.72 -6.36 17.80
N GLU A 145 14.83 -6.60 17.12
CA GLU A 145 15.47 -5.63 16.22
C GLU A 145 14.78 -5.57 14.85
N PHE A 146 14.08 -6.64 14.47
CA PHE A 146 13.36 -6.75 13.19
C PHE A 146 11.85 -6.54 13.33
N PHE A 147 11.30 -6.87 14.50
CA PHE A 147 9.89 -6.69 14.84
C PHE A 147 9.78 -5.82 16.09
N PRO A 148 9.81 -4.48 15.96
CA PRO A 148 9.62 -3.60 17.10
C PRO A 148 8.24 -3.91 17.74
N PRO A 149 8.15 -3.91 19.08
CA PRO A 149 6.87 -4.09 19.74
C PRO A 149 5.90 -3.02 19.23
N VAL A 150 4.71 -3.46 18.80
CA VAL A 150 3.65 -2.56 18.35
C VAL A 150 3.34 -1.62 19.51
N SER A 151 3.76 -0.36 19.39
CA SER A 151 3.46 0.67 20.36
C SER A 151 1.95 0.77 20.50
N GLN A 152 1.42 0.23 21.60
CA GLN A 152 0.06 0.55 22.01
C GLN A 152 0.00 2.06 22.27
N PRO A 153 -1.03 2.79 21.79
CA PRO A 153 -1.22 4.18 22.16
C PRO A 153 -1.52 4.23 23.66
N SER A 154 -0.55 4.69 24.45
CA SER A 154 -0.76 5.00 25.86
C SER A 154 -1.37 6.40 25.94
N GLU A 155 -2.63 6.43 26.38
CA GLU A 155 -3.32 7.61 26.88
C GLU A 155 -2.71 8.07 28.21
N GLY A 156 -2.43 9.38 28.34
CA GLY A 156 -2.19 10.11 29.60
C GLY A 156 -0.89 9.75 30.36
N GLU A 157 -0.11 10.64 30.97
CA GLU A 157 -0.42 11.92 31.56
C GLU A 157 0.91 12.62 31.96
N SER A 158 1.00 13.91 31.63
CA SER A 158 1.64 15.03 32.36
C SER A 158 2.99 14.85 33.08
N SER A 159 4.00 15.64 32.66
CA SER A 159 4.53 16.83 33.38
C SER A 159 6.05 17.03 33.23
N LYS A 160 6.40 18.27 32.84
CA LYS A 160 7.74 18.92 32.79
C LYS A 160 8.34 19.02 34.22
N PRO A 161 9.68 19.17 34.40
CA PRO A 161 10.35 20.48 34.25
C PRO A 161 11.72 20.34 33.52
N GLU A 162 12.11 21.19 32.56
CA GLU A 162 12.69 22.54 32.69
C GLU A 162 14.02 22.63 33.47
N SER A 163 15.12 22.63 32.71
CA SER A 163 16.46 23.25 32.90
C SER A 163 17.44 22.47 31.99
N GLU A 164 18.42 23.01 31.27
CA GLU A 164 19.00 24.33 31.13
C GLU A 164 19.81 24.38 29.82
N SER A 165 19.71 25.54 29.15
CA SER A 165 20.70 26.22 28.30
C SER A 165 22.07 25.55 28.04
N ALA A 166 22.41 25.38 26.76
CA ALA A 166 23.72 25.79 26.22
C ALA A 166 23.69 25.95 24.69
N THR A 167 23.48 27.19 24.26
CA THR A 167 23.71 27.70 22.90
C THR A 167 25.22 27.73 22.64
N LYS A 168 25.69 27.22 21.48
CA LYS A 168 26.98 27.65 20.92
C LYS A 168 26.90 27.81 19.41
N THR A 169 26.52 29.02 19.02
CA THR A 169 26.77 29.64 17.73
C THR A 169 28.27 29.88 17.58
N SER A 170 28.86 29.48 16.45
CA SER A 170 30.14 30.02 15.98
C SER A 170 29.89 30.67 14.63
N ASP A 171 29.63 31.97 14.70
CA ASP A 171 29.73 32.92 13.60
C ASP A 171 31.20 33.35 13.49
N SER A 172 31.72 33.43 12.26
CA SER A 172 33.07 33.92 11.93
C SER A 172 32.92 34.97 10.84
N THR A 173 32.87 36.23 11.26
CA THR A 173 32.93 37.43 10.42
C THR A 173 34.35 38.01 10.43
N ALA A 174 34.89 38.29 9.23
CA ALA A 174 35.82 39.38 8.88
C ALA A 174 36.16 39.19 7.38
N ASP A 175 35.56 39.90 6.41
CA ASP A 175 35.63 41.33 6.08
C ASP A 175 37.07 41.87 5.93
N SER A 176 37.50 42.07 4.68
CA SER A 176 38.15 43.32 4.29
C SER A 176 38.23 43.48 2.77
N LYS A 177 37.47 44.48 2.33
CA LYS A 177 37.39 45.14 1.03
C LYS A 177 38.59 46.08 0.82
N LYS A 178 39.18 46.11 -0.39
CA LYS A 178 40.04 47.21 -0.90
C LYS A 178 40.12 47.13 -2.45
N THR A 179 39.26 47.80 -3.20
CA THR A 179 39.36 49.15 -3.82
C THR A 179 40.44 49.33 -4.91
N ASP A 180 39.94 49.81 -6.05
CA ASP A 180 40.51 50.68 -7.09
C ASP A 180 41.55 50.19 -8.10
N GLY A 181 41.26 50.50 -9.37
CA GLY A 181 42.08 50.31 -10.56
C GLY A 181 41.23 50.22 -11.82
#